data_AF-A0A1G7Q8M7-F1
#
_entry.id   AF-A0A1G7Q8M7-F1
#
_cell.length_a   1.000
_cell.length_b   1.000
_cell.length_c   1.000
_cell.angle_alpha   90.00
_cell.angle_beta   90.00
_cell.angle_gamma   90.00
#
_symmetry.space_group_name_H-M   'P 1'
#
loop_
_entity.id
_entity.type
_entity.pdbx_description
1 polymer ?
#
loop_
_entity_poly.entity_id
_entity_poly.type
_entity_poly.pdbx_seq_one_letter_code
_entity_poly.pdbx_strand_id
1 'polypeptide(L)'
;MIDYIVADIKRIMKKNSFLYVVIGYLLLFFLIYFIKSGPTYQSQDIISDIESLNGWFPLFCGLVLFLAVYYDDFKAKTMQIAIGFGISRNKVVLSKIISIFILVGLMMAVICLFLIGIPQVFGSHFTNSQIKQIILSGVTEWIRTVGMVCLSIPLIYYTQNVINGVLIYILLASRFVLLIGSSILEREFIRKIFGDLSQYLLTFNVYSLKTQIIRSEEISLVKSFILILYILIPILLSIAAFRNKELEF
;
A
#
# COMPACT_ATOMS: atom_id res chain seq x y z
N MET A 1 -21.46 -1.60 11.67
CA MET A 1 -20.04 -1.50 11.25
C MET A 1 -19.90 -1.65 9.74
N ILE A 2 -20.52 -2.69 9.15
CA ILE A 2 -20.49 -2.90 7.69
C ILE A 2 -21.11 -1.72 6.94
N ASP A 3 -22.28 -1.21 7.37
CA ASP A 3 -22.92 -0.07 6.70
C ASP A 3 -22.05 1.19 6.71
N TYR A 4 -21.29 1.40 7.79
CA TYR A 4 -20.34 2.50 7.91
C TYR A 4 -19.17 2.36 6.92
N ILE A 5 -18.63 1.15 6.78
CA ILE A 5 -17.58 0.83 5.80
C ILE A 5 -18.09 1.03 4.37
N VAL A 6 -19.28 0.51 4.07
CA VAL A 6 -19.89 0.63 2.73
C VAL A 6 -20.17 2.07 2.37
N ALA A 7 -20.69 2.87 3.32
CA ALA A 7 -20.92 4.29 3.11
C ALA A 7 -19.61 5.05 2.83
N ASP A 8 -18.55 4.73 3.57
CA ASP A 8 -17.24 5.36 3.39
C ASP A 8 -16.61 5.02 2.03
N ILE A 9 -16.64 3.75 1.64
CA ILE A 9 -16.16 3.28 0.33
C ILE A 9 -16.94 3.97 -0.80
N LYS A 10 -18.29 4.00 -0.72
CA LYS A 10 -19.13 4.66 -1.73
C LYS A 10 -18.83 6.15 -1.85
N ARG A 11 -18.57 6.83 -0.73
CA ARG A 11 -18.17 8.24 -0.70
C ARG A 11 -16.84 8.45 -1.43
N ILE A 12 -15.83 7.63 -1.14
CA ILE A 12 -14.49 7.76 -1.72
C ILE A 12 -14.49 7.44 -3.22
N MET A 13 -15.21 6.40 -3.65
CA MET A 13 -15.30 6.02 -5.06
C MET A 13 -15.96 7.08 -5.96
N LYS A 14 -16.80 7.96 -5.40
CA LYS A 14 -17.43 9.07 -6.13
C LYS A 14 -16.58 10.34 -6.17
N LYS A 15 -15.42 10.37 -5.51
CA LYS A 15 -14.60 11.57 -5.40
C LYS A 15 -13.81 11.78 -6.71
N ASN A 16 -14.08 12.88 -7.41
CA ASN A 16 -13.42 13.20 -8.68
C ASN A 16 -11.89 13.25 -8.54
N SER A 17 -11.37 13.81 -7.45
CA SER A 17 -9.92 13.89 -7.22
C SER A 17 -9.26 12.50 -7.17
N PHE A 18 -9.96 11.51 -6.61
CA PHE A 18 -9.50 10.12 -6.55
C PHE A 18 -9.53 9.47 -7.93
N LEU A 19 -10.63 9.66 -8.68
CA LEU A 19 -10.76 9.14 -10.04
C LEU A 19 -9.71 9.72 -10.99
N TYR A 20 -9.42 11.03 -10.91
CA TYR A 20 -8.42 11.67 -11.75
C TYR A 20 -7.01 11.11 -11.52
N VAL A 21 -6.64 10.81 -10.28
CA VAL A 21 -5.33 10.23 -9.97
C VAL A 21 -5.22 8.83 -10.54
N VAL A 22 -6.27 8.03 -10.40
CA VAL A 22 -6.28 6.65 -10.89
C VAL A 22 -6.22 6.63 -12.42
N ILE A 23 -7.06 7.43 -13.08
CA ILE A 23 -7.04 7.58 -14.54
C ILE A 23 -5.68 8.09 -15.00
N GLY A 24 -5.11 9.10 -14.33
CA GLY A 24 -3.78 9.62 -14.63
C GLY A 24 -2.70 8.54 -14.52
N TYR A 25 -2.74 7.72 -13.48
CA TYR A 25 -1.80 6.61 -13.28
C TYR A 25 -1.93 5.54 -14.39
N LEU A 26 -3.15 5.18 -14.78
CA LEU A 26 -3.40 4.26 -15.89
C LEU A 26 -2.95 4.85 -17.24
N LEU A 27 -3.19 6.14 -17.48
CA LEU A 27 -2.73 6.83 -18.68
C LEU A 27 -1.20 6.89 -18.77
N LEU A 28 -0.51 7.09 -17.65
CA LEU A 28 0.96 7.04 -17.62
C LEU A 28 1.48 5.67 -18.08
N PHE A 29 0.87 4.59 -17.62
CA PHE A 29 1.22 3.25 -18.08
C PHE A 29 0.96 3.07 -19.58
N PHE A 30 -0.22 3.50 -20.05
CA PHE A 30 -0.56 3.46 -21.47
C PHE A 30 0.45 4.24 -22.32
N LEU A 31 0.85 5.43 -21.88
CA LEU A 31 1.85 6.26 -22.56
C LEU A 31 3.22 5.59 -22.61
N ILE A 32 3.69 5.01 -21.51
CA ILE A 32 4.98 4.29 -21.46
C ILE A 32 4.96 3.14 -22.47
N TYR A 33 3.89 2.34 -22.46
CA TYR A 33 3.73 1.23 -23.37
C TYR A 33 3.69 1.70 -24.84
N PHE A 34 2.93 2.76 -25.13
CA PHE A 34 2.79 3.32 -26.48
C PHE A 34 4.10 3.91 -27.03
N ILE A 35 4.89 4.59 -26.20
CA ILE A 35 6.19 5.16 -26.61
C ILE A 35 7.20 4.05 -26.90
N LYS A 36 7.20 2.99 -26.09
CA LYS A 36 8.14 1.88 -26.21
C LYS A 36 7.69 0.79 -27.18
N SER A 37 6.45 0.81 -27.65
CA SER A 37 5.94 -0.20 -28.58
C SER A 37 6.68 -0.11 -29.92
N GLY A 38 7.64 -1.01 -30.11
CA GLY A 38 8.45 -1.16 -31.31
C GLY A 38 8.92 -2.61 -31.45
N PRO A 39 9.55 -2.97 -32.58
CA PRO A 39 9.92 -4.36 -32.89
C PRO A 39 10.94 -4.98 -31.92
N THR A 40 11.65 -4.16 -31.15
CA THR A 40 12.61 -4.60 -30.11
C THR A 40 11.99 -4.77 -28.73
N TYR A 41 10.72 -4.43 -28.54
CA TYR A 41 10.07 -4.47 -27.23
C TYR A 41 9.56 -5.88 -26.93
N GLN A 42 10.36 -6.65 -26.20
CA GLN A 42 10.05 -8.03 -25.88
C GLN A 42 9.18 -8.14 -24.62
N SER A 43 8.53 -9.29 -24.44
CA SER A 43 7.66 -9.56 -23.29
C SER A 43 8.35 -9.37 -21.93
N GLN A 44 9.68 -9.55 -21.85
CA GLN A 44 10.44 -9.37 -20.62
C GLN A 44 10.61 -7.89 -20.24
N ASP A 45 10.80 -7.02 -21.24
CA ASP A 45 10.93 -5.57 -21.04
C ASP A 45 9.59 -4.98 -20.55
N ILE A 46 8.48 -5.46 -21.14
CA ILE A 46 7.12 -5.10 -20.71
C ILE A 46 6.91 -5.42 -19.22
N ILE A 47 7.35 -6.59 -18.77
CA ILE A 47 7.20 -7.00 -17.37
C ILE A 47 8.05 -6.13 -16.45
N SER A 48 9.29 -5.82 -16.85
CA SER A 48 10.16 -4.94 -16.06
C SER A 48 9.54 -3.55 -15.89
N ASP A 49 8.97 -2.99 -16.96
CA ASP A 49 8.28 -1.70 -16.92
C ASP A 49 7.01 -1.76 -16.04
N ILE A 50 6.24 -2.85 -16.13
CA ILE A 50 5.07 -3.09 -15.25
C ILE A 50 5.48 -3.15 -13.78
N GLU A 51 6.55 -3.87 -13.44
CA GLU A 51 7.04 -3.99 -12.07
C GLU A 51 7.56 -2.65 -11.54
N SER A 52 8.26 -1.89 -12.38
CA SER A 52 8.73 -0.54 -12.05
C SER A 52 7.57 0.39 -11.75
N LEU A 53 6.56 0.43 -12.63
CA LEU A 53 5.36 1.25 -12.46
C LEU A 53 4.62 0.86 -11.18
N ASN A 54 4.35 -0.43 -10.98
CA ASN A 54 3.74 -0.96 -9.75
C ASN A 54 4.54 -0.56 -8.49
N GLY A 55 5.86 -0.46 -8.57
CA GLY A 55 6.71 0.05 -7.51
C GLY A 55 6.44 1.50 -7.07
N TRP A 56 5.72 2.29 -7.86
CA TRP A 56 5.27 3.65 -7.55
C TRP A 56 3.83 3.73 -7.03
N PHE A 57 3.07 2.64 -7.09
CA PHE A 57 1.68 2.59 -6.67
C PHE A 57 1.43 3.12 -5.24
N PRO A 58 2.24 2.77 -4.21
CA PRO A 58 1.97 3.27 -2.87
C PRO A 58 2.13 4.78 -2.76
N LEU A 59 3.01 5.38 -3.57
CA LEU A 59 3.24 6.82 -3.53
C LEU A 59 2.09 7.60 -4.15
N PHE A 60 1.60 7.20 -5.33
CA PHE A 60 0.54 7.94 -6.02
C PHE A 60 -0.85 7.53 -5.57
N CYS A 61 -1.23 6.27 -5.78
CA CYS A 61 -2.56 5.78 -5.47
C CYS A 61 -2.75 5.58 -3.96
N GLY A 62 -1.74 5.02 -3.28
CA GLY A 62 -1.81 4.78 -1.85
C GLY A 62 -1.93 6.06 -1.02
N LEU A 63 -1.20 7.12 -1.38
CA LEU A 63 -1.29 8.43 -0.71
C LEU A 63 -2.68 9.05 -0.84
N VAL A 64 -3.25 9.01 -2.05
CA VAL A 64 -4.56 9.63 -2.31
C VAL A 64 -5.67 8.85 -1.59
N LEU A 65 -5.57 7.52 -1.52
CA LEU A 65 -6.46 6.70 -0.71
C LEU A 65 -6.33 7.03 0.78
N PHE A 66 -5.09 7.16 1.27
CA PHE A 66 -4.82 7.50 2.66
C PHE A 66 -5.42 8.86 3.03
N LEU A 67 -5.23 9.88 2.19
CA LEU A 67 -5.84 11.19 2.36
C LEU A 67 -7.37 11.12 2.28
N ALA A 68 -7.94 10.40 1.31
CA ALA A 68 -9.39 10.31 1.16
C ALA A 68 -10.07 9.65 2.39
N VAL A 69 -9.42 8.69 3.03
CA VAL A 69 -9.96 8.01 4.21
C VAL A 69 -9.78 8.86 5.48
N TYR A 70 -8.60 9.44 5.70
CA TYR A 70 -8.28 10.08 6.98
C TYR A 70 -8.46 11.60 6.96
N TYR A 71 -8.03 12.30 5.91
CA TYR A 71 -8.02 13.77 5.91
C TYR A 71 -9.42 14.36 6.00
N ASP A 72 -10.34 13.86 5.19
CA ASP A 72 -11.72 14.37 5.15
C ASP A 72 -12.43 14.18 6.49
N ASP A 73 -12.16 13.09 7.20
CA ASP A 73 -12.84 12.76 8.45
C ASP A 73 -12.33 13.53 9.65
N PHE A 74 -11.02 13.79 9.72
CA PHE A 74 -10.45 14.70 10.73
C PHE A 74 -10.88 16.14 10.45
N LYS A 75 -10.95 16.56 9.17
CA LYS A 75 -11.40 17.91 8.80
C LYS A 75 -12.88 18.15 9.11
N ALA A 76 -13.75 17.18 8.81
CA ALA A 76 -15.19 17.31 8.99
C ALA A 76 -15.70 16.82 10.36
N LYS A 77 -14.80 16.44 11.28
CA LYS A 77 -15.12 15.89 12.62
C LYS A 77 -16.11 14.70 12.59
N THR A 78 -16.17 13.97 11.48
CA THR A 78 -17.16 12.89 11.27
C THR A 78 -16.94 11.72 12.20
N MET A 79 -15.72 11.51 12.69
CA MET A 79 -15.41 10.50 13.70
C MET A 79 -16.08 10.79 15.05
N GLN A 80 -16.19 12.07 15.45
CA GLN A 80 -16.88 12.44 16.69
C GLN A 80 -18.38 12.20 16.58
N ILE A 81 -18.95 12.56 15.43
CA ILE A 81 -20.37 12.33 15.12
C ILE A 81 -20.67 10.82 15.19
N ALA A 82 -19.83 9.98 14.58
CA ALA A 82 -19.98 8.53 14.63
C ALA A 82 -19.91 7.97 16.08
N ILE A 83 -19.04 8.52 16.92
CA ILE A 83 -18.96 8.16 18.35
C ILE A 83 -20.21 8.63 19.10
N GLY A 84 -20.71 9.83 18.80
CA GLY A 84 -21.94 10.38 19.36
C GLY A 84 -23.19 9.56 19.01
N PHE A 85 -23.21 8.91 17.85
CA PHE A 85 -24.24 7.94 17.45
C PHE A 85 -24.07 6.55 18.09
N GLY A 86 -23.12 6.36 19.03
CA GLY A 86 -22.95 5.12 19.79
C GLY A 86 -21.99 4.10 19.19
N ILE A 87 -21.22 4.45 18.15
CA ILE A 87 -20.16 3.58 17.63
C ILE A 87 -18.94 3.64 18.57
N SER A 88 -18.51 2.49 19.09
CA SER A 88 -17.33 2.47 19.97
C SER A 88 -16.07 2.89 19.23
N ARG A 89 -15.18 3.59 19.94
CA ARG A 89 -13.90 4.13 19.42
C ARG A 89 -13.08 3.07 18.68
N ASN A 90 -12.96 1.87 19.24
CA ASN A 90 -12.21 0.77 18.64
C ASN A 90 -12.84 0.31 17.31
N LYS A 91 -14.17 0.30 17.22
CA LYS A 91 -14.89 -0.06 15.99
C LYS A 91 -14.70 0.99 14.89
N VAL A 92 -14.61 2.27 15.24
CA VAL A 92 -14.29 3.34 14.27
C VAL A 92 -12.90 3.10 13.68
N VAL A 93 -11.87 2.95 14.53
CA VAL A 93 -10.48 2.72 14.08
C VAL A 93 -10.40 1.49 13.16
N LEU A 94 -10.98 0.37 13.59
CA LEU A 94 -10.95 -0.88 12.82
C LEU A 94 -11.70 -0.76 11.50
N SER A 95 -12.87 -0.09 11.49
CA SER A 95 -13.63 0.12 10.25
C SER A 95 -12.86 0.93 9.20
N LYS A 96 -12.05 1.91 9.63
CA LYS A 96 -11.21 2.70 8.72
C LYS A 96 -10.06 1.89 8.15
N ILE A 97 -9.40 1.09 8.99
CA ILE A 97 -8.36 0.18 8.54
C ILE A 97 -8.93 -0.84 7.53
N ILE A 98 -10.10 -1.41 7.80
CA ILE A 98 -10.75 -2.33 6.85
C ILE A 98 -11.11 -1.62 5.55
N SER A 99 -11.62 -0.38 5.62
CA SER A 99 -11.98 0.41 4.44
C SER A 99 -10.77 0.67 3.54
N ILE A 100 -9.61 1.03 4.12
CA ILE A 100 -8.41 1.25 3.32
C ILE A 100 -7.84 -0.06 2.74
N PHE A 101 -7.90 -1.18 3.48
CA PHE A 101 -7.51 -2.50 2.94
C PHE A 101 -8.32 -2.86 1.69
N ILE A 102 -9.65 -2.69 1.76
CA ILE A 102 -10.57 -2.99 0.65
C ILE A 102 -10.31 -2.03 -0.51
N LEU A 103 -10.18 -0.73 -0.26
CA LEU A 103 -9.98 0.27 -1.32
C LEU A 103 -8.66 0.08 -2.06
N VAL A 104 -7.56 -0.15 -1.33
CA VAL A 104 -6.24 -0.43 -1.95
C VAL A 104 -6.32 -1.74 -2.74
N GLY A 105 -7.01 -2.77 -2.22
CA GLY A 105 -7.18 -4.05 -2.90
C GLY A 105 -7.99 -3.94 -4.21
N LEU A 106 -9.13 -3.25 -4.16
CA LEU A 106 -9.95 -2.97 -5.35
C LEU A 106 -9.16 -2.20 -6.40
N MET A 107 -8.41 -1.18 -5.98
CA MET A 107 -7.61 -0.38 -6.90
C MET A 107 -6.49 -1.17 -7.54
N MET A 108 -5.80 -2.00 -6.75
CA MET A 108 -4.77 -2.84 -7.31
C MET A 108 -5.34 -3.89 -8.26
N ALA A 109 -6.52 -4.45 -7.98
CA ALA A 109 -7.19 -5.35 -8.90
C ALA A 109 -7.51 -4.68 -10.24
N VAL A 110 -8.04 -3.45 -10.23
CA VAL A 110 -8.32 -2.67 -11.45
C VAL A 110 -7.03 -2.41 -12.23
N ILE A 111 -5.96 -2.00 -11.55
CA ILE A 111 -4.66 -1.76 -12.18
C ILE A 111 -4.12 -3.05 -12.79
N CYS A 112 -4.10 -4.17 -12.06
CA CYS A 112 -3.64 -5.46 -12.57
C CYS A 112 -4.42 -5.90 -13.81
N LEU A 113 -5.75 -5.75 -13.83
CA LEU A 113 -6.57 -6.07 -14.99
C LEU A 113 -6.19 -5.20 -16.20
N PHE A 114 -5.94 -3.91 -15.97
CA PHE A 114 -5.53 -2.98 -17.02
C PHE A 114 -4.12 -3.29 -17.57
N LEU A 115 -3.18 -3.65 -16.69
CA LEU A 115 -1.81 -4.01 -17.05
C LEU A 115 -1.75 -5.31 -17.87
N ILE A 116 -2.66 -6.26 -17.61
CA ILE A 116 -2.80 -7.48 -18.42
C ILE A 116 -3.51 -7.17 -19.75
N GLY A 117 -4.55 -6.33 -19.72
CA GLY A 117 -5.41 -6.06 -20.86
C GLY A 117 -4.76 -5.23 -21.96
N ILE A 118 -4.01 -4.17 -21.64
CA ILE A 118 -3.39 -3.30 -22.66
C ILE A 118 -2.50 -4.09 -23.61
N PRO A 119 -1.50 -4.87 -23.14
CA PRO A 119 -0.57 -5.53 -24.06
C PRO A 119 -1.28 -6.53 -24.98
N GLN A 120 -2.37 -7.16 -24.52
CA GLN A 120 -3.20 -8.04 -25.34
C GLN A 120 -3.91 -7.29 -26.47
N VAL A 121 -4.41 -6.08 -26.21
CA VAL A 121 -5.05 -5.22 -27.23
C VAL A 121 -4.05 -4.81 -28.32
N PHE A 122 -2.79 -4.61 -27.95
CA PHE A 122 -1.70 -4.28 -28.89
C PHE A 122 -1.02 -5.52 -29.50
N GLY A 123 -1.58 -6.72 -29.34
CA GLY A 123 -1.12 -7.95 -29.97
C GLY A 123 0.04 -8.67 -29.25
N SER A 124 0.43 -8.22 -28.06
CA SER A 124 1.40 -8.92 -27.21
C SER A 124 0.70 -9.99 -26.37
N HIS A 125 1.02 -11.26 -26.61
CA HIS A 125 0.50 -12.37 -25.81
C HIS A 125 1.43 -12.68 -24.64
N PHE A 126 0.89 -12.65 -23.42
CA PHE A 126 1.61 -13.10 -22.24
C PHE A 126 1.47 -14.60 -22.04
N THR A 127 2.55 -15.24 -21.62
CA THR A 127 2.51 -16.61 -21.12
C THR A 127 1.91 -16.68 -19.72
N ASN A 128 1.42 -17.86 -19.31
CA ASN A 128 0.85 -18.08 -17.98
C ASN A 128 1.82 -17.71 -16.84
N SER A 129 3.12 -17.92 -17.05
CA SER A 129 4.16 -17.54 -16.08
C SER A 129 4.22 -16.01 -15.88
N GLN A 130 4.12 -15.26 -16.97
CA GLN A 130 4.18 -13.79 -16.95
C GLN A 130 2.93 -13.18 -16.32
N ILE A 131 1.74 -13.75 -16.59
CA ILE A 131 0.50 -13.35 -15.93
C ILE A 131 0.60 -13.58 -14.41
N LYS A 132 1.14 -14.75 -13.99
CA LYS A 132 1.38 -15.04 -12.57
C LYS A 132 2.32 -14.01 -11.94
N GLN A 133 3.38 -13.60 -12.64
CA GLN A 133 4.32 -12.59 -12.16
C GLN A 133 3.67 -11.21 -11.98
N ILE A 134 2.83 -10.77 -12.92
CA ILE A 134 2.09 -9.50 -12.83
C ILE A 134 1.14 -9.52 -11.63
N ILE A 135 0.34 -10.58 -11.48
CA ILE A 135 -0.60 -10.73 -10.36
C ILE A 135 0.15 -10.71 -9.03
N LEU A 136 1.25 -11.46 -8.91
CA LEU A 136 2.04 -11.51 -7.69
C LEU A 136 2.72 -10.16 -7.40
N SER A 137 3.14 -9.43 -8.42
CA SER A 137 3.61 -8.05 -8.24
C SER A 137 2.50 -7.15 -7.70
N GLY A 138 1.28 -7.30 -8.20
CA GLY A 138 0.10 -6.61 -7.68
C GLY A 138 -0.14 -6.89 -6.19
N VAL A 139 -0.17 -8.17 -5.81
CA VAL A 139 -0.33 -8.59 -4.41
C VAL A 139 0.79 -8.05 -3.51
N THR A 140 2.02 -8.08 -4.01
CA THR A 140 3.21 -7.57 -3.31
C THR A 140 3.05 -6.09 -2.97
N GLU A 141 2.69 -5.27 -3.95
CA GLU A 141 2.53 -3.84 -3.76
C GLU A 141 1.27 -3.49 -2.94
N TRP A 142 0.21 -4.32 -3.02
CA TRP A 142 -0.94 -4.22 -2.13
C TRP A 142 -0.52 -4.41 -0.66
N ILE A 143 0.19 -5.50 -0.34
CA ILE A 143 0.70 -5.78 1.01
C ILE A 143 1.63 -4.65 1.47
N ARG A 144 2.53 -4.17 0.60
CA ARG A 144 3.45 -3.07 0.91
C ARG A 144 2.71 -1.79 1.24
N THR A 145 1.73 -1.40 0.43
CA THR A 145 0.91 -0.20 0.65
C THR A 145 0.18 -0.30 1.99
N VAL A 146 -0.47 -1.43 2.22
CA VAL A 146 -1.20 -1.71 3.46
C VAL A 146 -0.27 -1.62 4.68
N GLY A 147 0.91 -2.25 4.63
CA GLY A 147 1.89 -2.19 5.71
C GLY A 147 2.37 -0.76 5.99
N MET A 148 2.64 0.04 4.95
CA MET A 148 3.03 1.44 5.09
C MET A 148 1.92 2.32 5.69
N VAL A 149 0.67 2.09 5.27
CA VAL A 149 -0.50 2.73 5.86
C VAL A 149 -0.61 2.36 7.34
N CYS A 150 -0.55 1.08 7.69
CA CYS A 150 -0.60 0.61 9.08
C CYS A 150 0.46 1.28 9.95
N LEU A 151 1.71 1.37 9.49
CA LEU A 151 2.79 2.04 10.21
C LEU A 151 2.56 3.54 10.44
N SER A 152 1.78 4.19 9.57
CA SER A 152 1.54 5.64 9.62
C SER A 152 0.34 6.02 10.49
N ILE A 153 -0.63 5.12 10.65
CA ILE A 153 -1.89 5.38 11.37
C ILE A 153 -1.73 5.68 12.88
N PRO A 154 -0.86 5.00 13.66
CA PRO A 154 -0.72 5.29 15.09
C PRO A 154 -0.45 6.77 15.37
N LEU A 155 0.37 7.39 14.52
CA LEU A 155 0.75 8.78 14.66
C LEU A 155 -0.42 9.73 14.37
N ILE A 156 -1.32 9.37 13.46
CA ILE A 156 -2.55 10.14 13.19
C ILE A 156 -3.42 10.16 14.45
N TYR A 157 -3.69 9.00 15.04
CA TYR A 157 -4.54 8.94 16.23
C TYR A 157 -3.87 9.52 17.47
N TYR A 158 -2.55 9.37 17.60
CA TYR A 158 -1.79 9.95 18.69
C TYR A 158 -1.72 11.48 18.60
N THR A 159 -1.37 12.04 17.44
CA THR A 159 -1.24 13.50 17.28
C THR A 159 -2.55 14.20 16.95
N GLN A 160 -3.60 13.44 16.60
CA GLN A 160 -4.86 13.96 16.09
C GLN A 160 -4.71 14.83 14.83
N ASN A 161 -3.55 14.76 14.17
CA ASN A 161 -3.24 15.53 12.98
C ASN A 161 -2.87 14.57 11.84
N VAL A 162 -3.67 14.60 10.77
CA VAL A 162 -3.48 13.74 9.59
C VAL A 162 -2.16 14.06 8.87
N ILE A 163 -1.71 15.32 8.91
CA ILE A 163 -0.48 15.76 8.22
C ILE A 163 0.72 14.96 8.71
N ASN A 164 0.83 14.74 10.02
CA ASN A 164 1.95 13.99 10.59
C ASN A 164 1.97 12.54 10.07
N GLY A 165 0.81 11.89 9.99
CA GLY A 165 0.70 10.55 9.42
C GLY A 165 1.00 10.52 7.92
N VAL A 166 0.57 11.53 7.18
CA VAL A 166 0.86 11.69 5.75
C VAL A 166 2.36 11.84 5.52
N LEU A 167 3.06 12.63 6.34
CA LEU A 167 4.51 12.79 6.23
C LEU A 167 5.26 11.47 6.41
N ILE A 168 4.92 10.70 7.46
CA ILE A 168 5.51 9.36 7.66
C ILE A 168 5.18 8.45 6.47
N TYR A 169 3.93 8.45 6.02
CA TYR A 169 3.51 7.64 4.89
C TYR A 169 4.32 7.98 3.62
N ILE A 170 4.50 9.26 3.30
CA ILE A 170 5.29 9.71 2.15
C ILE A 170 6.76 9.28 2.29
N LEU A 171 7.36 9.41 3.48
CA LEU A 171 8.74 8.98 3.73
C LEU A 171 8.93 7.46 3.54
N LEU A 172 7.93 6.66 3.92
CA LEU A 172 7.92 5.21 3.71
C LEU A 172 7.69 4.87 2.22
N ALA A 173 6.69 5.49 1.59
CA ALA A 173 6.28 5.21 0.22
C ALA A 173 7.33 5.65 -0.82
N SER A 174 8.05 6.76 -0.56
CA SER A 174 9.15 7.28 -1.40
C SER A 174 10.43 6.45 -1.34
N ARG A 175 10.47 5.38 -0.52
CA ARG A 175 11.66 4.55 -0.27
C ARG A 175 12.79 5.27 0.46
N PHE A 176 12.60 6.50 0.91
CA PHE A 176 13.63 7.24 1.65
C PHE A 176 14.04 6.49 2.93
N VAL A 177 13.07 6.04 3.72
CA VAL A 177 13.33 5.25 4.93
C VAL A 177 14.00 3.91 4.61
N LEU A 178 13.62 3.29 3.48
CA LEU A 178 14.24 2.05 3.04
C LEU A 178 15.73 2.25 2.74
N LEU A 179 16.07 3.27 1.94
CA LEU A 179 17.44 3.54 1.50
C LEU A 179 18.35 3.90 2.68
N ILE A 180 17.90 4.76 3.59
CA ILE A 180 18.69 5.14 4.76
C ILE A 180 18.78 3.97 5.73
N GLY A 181 17.65 3.30 6.00
CA GLY A 181 17.59 2.16 6.91
C GLY A 181 18.50 1.03 6.45
N SER A 182 18.45 0.65 5.18
CA SER A 182 19.32 -0.39 4.61
C SER A 182 20.78 0.02 4.68
N SER A 183 21.12 1.26 4.30
CA SER A 183 22.50 1.77 4.35
C SER A 183 23.09 1.78 5.76
N ILE A 184 22.27 1.96 6.80
CA ILE A 184 22.70 1.86 8.19
C ILE A 184 22.85 0.39 8.59
N LEU A 185 21.84 -0.43 8.35
CA LEU A 185 21.78 -1.82 8.81
C LEU A 185 22.80 -2.74 8.10
N GLU A 186 23.17 -2.42 6.87
CA GLU A 186 24.16 -3.19 6.09
C GLU A 186 25.62 -2.91 6.51
N ARG A 187 25.87 -1.91 7.37
CA ARG A 187 27.23 -1.63 7.86
C ARG A 187 27.81 -2.83 8.59
N GLU A 188 29.08 -3.12 8.33
CA GLU A 188 29.75 -4.32 8.86
C GLU A 188 29.64 -4.50 10.37
N PHE A 189 29.71 -3.40 11.12
CA PHE A 189 29.58 -3.42 12.58
C PHE A 189 28.21 -3.98 13.02
N ILE A 190 27.13 -3.52 12.41
CA ILE A 190 25.77 -3.95 12.73
C ILE A 190 25.57 -5.40 12.26
N ARG A 191 26.04 -5.73 11.05
CA ARG A 191 25.93 -7.09 10.49
C ARG A 191 26.67 -8.13 11.32
N LYS A 192 27.82 -7.80 11.90
CA LYS A 192 28.59 -8.70 12.77
C LYS A 192 27.92 -8.95 14.12
N ILE A 193 27.18 -7.98 14.66
CA ILE A 193 26.54 -8.08 15.99
C ILE A 193 25.13 -8.68 15.90
N PHE A 194 24.32 -8.22 14.95
CA PHE A 194 22.89 -8.56 14.88
C PHE A 194 22.51 -9.39 13.66
N GLY A 195 23.46 -9.71 12.77
CA GLY A 195 23.18 -10.33 11.48
C GLY A 195 22.60 -9.35 10.46
N ASP A 196 22.13 -9.87 9.33
CA ASP A 196 21.57 -9.06 8.25
C ASP A 196 20.10 -8.69 8.51
N LEU A 197 19.90 -7.64 9.32
CA LEU A 197 18.58 -7.11 9.66
C LEU A 197 17.88 -6.40 8.49
N SER A 198 18.62 -6.01 7.45
CA SER A 198 18.06 -5.29 6.30
C SER A 198 16.95 -6.11 5.62
N GLN A 199 17.13 -7.43 5.56
CA GLN A 199 16.21 -8.37 4.91
C GLN A 199 14.80 -8.38 5.52
N TYR A 200 14.67 -7.92 6.77
CA TYR A 200 13.40 -7.87 7.48
C TYR A 200 12.66 -6.54 7.33
N LEU A 201 13.27 -5.52 6.71
CA LEU A 201 12.57 -4.29 6.36
C LEU A 201 11.36 -4.62 5.48
N LEU A 202 10.20 -4.00 5.76
CA LEU A 202 8.92 -4.29 5.11
C LEU A 202 9.06 -4.51 3.60
N THR A 203 9.66 -3.56 2.89
CA THR A 203 9.82 -3.63 1.44
C THR A 203 10.67 -4.81 0.99
N PHE A 204 11.84 -5.03 1.59
CA PHE A 204 12.71 -6.16 1.24
C PHE A 204 12.11 -7.50 1.63
N ASN A 205 11.41 -7.56 2.76
CA ASN A 205 10.72 -8.75 3.22
C ASN A 205 9.64 -9.17 2.19
N VAL A 206 8.73 -8.26 1.82
CA VAL A 206 7.67 -8.55 0.84
C VAL A 206 8.25 -8.96 -0.52
N TYR A 207 9.26 -8.25 -1.04
CA TYR A 207 9.89 -8.64 -2.31
C TYR A 207 10.61 -9.98 -2.22
N SER A 208 11.23 -10.31 -1.08
CA SER A 208 11.89 -11.61 -0.92
C SER A 208 10.89 -12.76 -0.91
N LEU A 209 9.71 -12.58 -0.29
CA LEU A 209 8.61 -13.56 -0.36
C LEU A 209 8.07 -13.70 -1.79
N LYS A 210 7.91 -12.59 -2.53
CA LYS A 210 7.58 -12.62 -3.97
C LYS A 210 8.58 -13.50 -4.73
N THR A 211 9.88 -13.30 -4.52
CA THR A 211 10.91 -14.09 -5.24
C THR A 211 10.87 -15.56 -4.88
N GLN A 212 10.64 -15.92 -3.61
CA GLN A 212 10.49 -17.31 -3.18
C GLN A 212 9.30 -18.00 -3.88
N ILE A 213 8.16 -17.31 -3.97
CA ILE A 213 6.95 -17.81 -4.65
C ILE A 213 7.18 -17.98 -6.16
N ILE A 214 7.92 -17.08 -6.80
CA ILE A 214 8.24 -17.19 -8.24
C ILE A 214 9.16 -18.38 -8.49
N ARG A 215 10.18 -18.56 -7.64
CA ARG A 215 11.15 -19.65 -7.77
C ARG A 215 10.65 -21.01 -7.27
N SER A 216 9.44 -21.05 -6.73
CA SER A 216 8.87 -22.24 -6.07
C SER A 216 9.76 -22.75 -4.92
N GLU A 217 10.44 -21.83 -4.23
CA GLU A 217 11.21 -22.12 -3.02
C GLU A 217 10.28 -22.21 -1.80
N GLU A 218 10.74 -22.84 -0.73
CA GLU A 218 10.01 -22.89 0.53
C GLU A 218 9.80 -21.47 1.10
N ILE A 219 8.54 -21.15 1.42
CA ILE A 219 8.17 -19.86 1.99
C ILE A 219 8.70 -19.76 3.41
N SER A 220 9.51 -18.74 3.68
CA SER A 220 10.02 -18.51 5.03
C SER A 220 8.90 -18.11 5.99
N LEU A 221 8.63 -18.98 6.98
CA LEU A 221 7.64 -18.73 8.03
C LEU A 221 8.00 -17.50 8.87
N VAL A 222 9.30 -17.28 9.16
CA VAL A 222 9.78 -16.13 9.93
C VAL A 222 9.47 -14.82 9.22
N LYS A 223 9.77 -14.74 7.92
CA LYS A 223 9.49 -13.57 7.09
C LYS A 223 7.99 -13.26 7.01
N SER A 224 7.18 -14.30 6.86
CA SER A 224 5.72 -14.21 6.83
C SER A 224 5.16 -13.71 8.16
N PHE A 225 5.68 -14.23 9.28
CA PHE A 225 5.28 -13.79 10.62
C PHE A 225 5.63 -12.31 10.87
N ILE A 226 6.81 -11.87 10.44
CA ILE A 226 7.22 -10.46 10.55
C ILE A 226 6.29 -9.53 9.77
N LEU A 227 5.80 -9.93 8.58
CA LEU A 227 4.81 -9.14 7.84
C LEU A 227 3.50 -8.99 8.61
N ILE A 228 3.04 -10.05 9.28
CA ILE A 228 1.85 -9.98 10.12
C ILE A 228 2.07 -8.99 11.27
N LEU A 229 3.25 -8.99 11.89
CA LEU A 229 3.59 -8.03 12.95
C LEU A 229 3.60 -6.58 12.47
N TYR A 230 4.09 -6.32 11.26
CA TYR A 230 4.06 -4.98 10.64
C TYR A 230 2.64 -4.43 10.45
N ILE A 231 1.63 -5.30 10.43
CA ILE A 231 0.21 -4.91 10.34
C ILE A 231 -0.43 -4.87 11.73
N LEU A 232 -0.28 -5.93 12.53
CA LEU A 232 -0.98 -6.06 13.81
C LEU A 232 -0.49 -5.07 14.87
N ILE A 233 0.83 -4.88 15.02
CA ILE A 233 1.38 -4.02 16.08
C ILE A 233 0.89 -2.57 15.89
N PRO A 234 1.00 -1.95 14.70
CA PRO A 234 0.50 -0.59 14.52
C PRO A 234 -1.02 -0.47 14.71
N ILE A 235 -1.81 -1.48 14.37
CA ILE A 235 -3.26 -1.47 14.63
C ILE A 235 -3.53 -1.43 16.13
N LEU A 236 -2.84 -2.27 16.92
CA LEU A 236 -2.97 -2.28 18.38
C LEU A 236 -2.54 -0.96 19.00
N LEU A 237 -1.42 -0.39 18.55
CA LEU A 237 -0.95 0.93 18.98
C LEU A 237 -1.96 2.03 18.65
N SER A 238 -2.60 1.96 17.47
CA SER A 238 -3.64 2.92 17.05
C SER A 238 -4.87 2.85 17.95
N ILE A 239 -5.32 1.64 18.29
CA ILE A 239 -6.44 1.43 19.21
C ILE A 239 -6.10 1.96 20.60
N ALA A 240 -4.90 1.66 21.10
CA ALA A 240 -4.43 2.13 22.41
C ALA A 240 -4.34 3.66 22.47
N ALA A 241 -3.75 4.28 21.44
CA ALA A 241 -3.61 5.73 21.33
C ALA A 241 -4.98 6.44 21.30
N PHE A 242 -5.96 5.86 20.59
CA PHE A 242 -7.29 6.46 20.46
C PHE A 242 -8.20 6.23 21.68
N ARG A 243 -7.97 5.17 22.45
CA ARG A 243 -8.75 4.87 23.66
C ARG A 243 -8.55 5.91 24.75
N ASN A 244 -7.31 6.30 24.98
CA ASN A 244 -6.93 7.10 26.15
C ASN A 244 -6.91 8.62 25.88
N LYS A 245 -7.13 9.06 24.63
CA LYS A 245 -7.13 10.47 24.28
C LYS A 245 -8.51 11.11 24.43
N GLU A 246 -8.54 12.27 25.06
CA GLU A 246 -9.67 13.18 24.93
C GLU A 246 -9.71 13.71 23.48
N LEU A 247 -10.90 13.84 22.92
CA LEU A 247 -11.09 14.35 21.56
C LEU A 247 -10.99 15.88 21.61
N GLU A 248 -9.80 16.40 21.90
CA GLU A 248 -9.51 17.83 21.84
C GLU A 248 -9.45 18.25 20.36
N PHE A 249 -10.56 18.79 19.86
CA PHE A 249 -10.64 19.39 18.52
C PHE A 249 -11.64 20.53 18.45
#